data_AF-A0A1Z5K1V5-F1
#
_entry.id   AF-A0A1Z5K1V5-F1
#
_cell.length_a   1.000
_cell.length_b   1.000
_cell.length_c   1.000
_cell.angle_alpha   90.00
_cell.angle_beta   90.00
_cell.angle_gamma   90.00
#
_symmetry.space_group_name_H-M   'P 1'
#
loop_
_entity.id
_entity.type
_entity.pdbx_description
1 polymer ?
#
loop_
_entity_poly.entity_id
_entity_poly.type
_entity_poly.pdbx_seq_one_letter_code
_entity_poly.pdbx_strand_id
1 'polypeptide(L)'
;MTISKVVIIHGGELAKDVAEQVVAQRPAKNDLVIEVRCASERPSTLLHYGEDTVLCFIMQTVENAAPTEPGGTCVRFFQRKTHPTDLLHFAYTVLGLGDSNLLLDRQTTTAKDCNQVAQALDARLAALGGRRWYPLVLADERTGLEEVEPWIQGFWATFL
;
A
#
# COMPACT_ATOMS: atom_id res chain seq x y z
N MET A 1 22.09 0.00 -1.54
CA MET A 1 21.13 1.12 -1.46
C MET A 1 20.64 1.15 -0.03
N THR A 2 20.92 2.24 0.69
CA THR A 2 20.48 2.41 2.08
C THR A 2 19.19 3.21 2.06
N ILE A 3 18.10 2.64 2.58
CA ILE A 3 16.84 3.37 2.71
C ILE A 3 16.99 4.37 3.85
N SER A 4 16.63 5.63 3.59
CA SER A 4 16.66 6.73 4.56
C SER A 4 15.26 7.26 4.87
N LYS A 5 14.27 6.97 4.00
CA LYS A 5 12.91 7.48 4.10
C LYS A 5 11.85 6.41 3.79
N VAL A 6 10.75 6.46 4.54
CA VAL A 6 9.52 5.73 4.23
C VAL A 6 8.38 6.73 4.10
N VAL A 7 7.66 6.65 2.99
CA VAL A 7 6.45 7.45 2.75
C VAL A 7 5.27 6.49 2.81
N ILE A 8 4.37 6.69 3.76
CA ILE A 8 3.17 5.87 3.96
C ILE A 8 2.00 6.59 3.28
N ILE A 9 1.42 5.94 2.28
CA ILE A 9 0.32 6.46 1.46
C ILE A 9 -0.94 5.70 1.83
N HIS A 10 -1.94 6.39 2.37
CA HIS A 10 -3.21 5.77 2.76
C HIS A 10 -4.35 6.11 1.79
N GLY A 11 -5.04 5.07 1.31
CA GLY A 11 -6.17 5.17 0.37
C GLY A 11 -7.50 4.81 1.02
N GLY A 12 -7.96 5.61 1.98
CA GLY A 12 -9.21 5.39 2.75
C GLY A 12 -9.05 5.75 4.23
N GLU A 13 -10.16 5.72 4.98
CA GLU A 13 -10.14 5.95 6.44
C GLU A 13 -9.54 4.76 7.18
N LEU A 14 -9.98 3.53 6.89
CA LEU A 14 -9.38 2.33 7.50
C LEU A 14 -7.88 2.23 7.18
N ALA A 15 -7.49 2.59 5.95
CA ALA A 15 -6.10 2.66 5.55
C ALA A 15 -5.29 3.71 6.33
N LYS A 16 -5.93 4.80 6.74
CA LYS A 16 -5.31 5.84 7.56
C LYS A 16 -5.08 5.33 8.99
N ASP A 17 -6.05 4.66 9.58
CA ASP A 17 -5.91 4.06 10.92
C ASP A 17 -4.77 3.03 10.93
N VAL A 18 -4.66 2.21 9.89
CA VAL A 18 -3.53 1.27 9.74
C VAL A 18 -2.20 2.01 9.49
N ALA A 19 -2.21 3.12 8.73
CA ALA A 19 -1.01 3.95 8.57
C ALA A 19 -0.51 4.51 9.90
N GLU A 20 -1.42 4.95 10.78
CA GLU A 20 -1.09 5.44 12.11
C GLU A 20 -0.52 4.32 13.00
N GLN A 21 -1.04 3.09 12.88
CA GLN A 21 -0.46 1.91 13.55
C GLN A 21 0.96 1.60 13.06
N VAL A 22 1.20 1.66 11.74
CA VAL A 22 2.54 1.48 11.17
C VAL A 22 3.51 2.48 11.81
N VAL A 23 3.14 3.76 11.89
CA VAL A 23 3.98 4.80 12.51
C VAL A 23 4.21 4.53 14.00
N ALA A 24 3.15 4.18 14.74
CA ALA A 24 3.21 3.95 16.18
C ALA A 24 4.12 2.78 16.57
N GLN A 25 4.21 1.76 15.71
CA GLN A 25 5.02 0.57 15.94
C GLN A 25 6.44 0.66 15.38
N ARG A 26 6.86 1.85 14.91
CA ARG A 26 8.23 2.07 14.43
C ARG A 26 9.25 1.76 15.54
N PRO A 27 10.29 0.95 15.27
CA PRO A 27 11.35 0.70 16.24
C PRO A 27 12.05 1.99 16.69
N ALA A 28 12.27 2.15 18.00
CA ALA A 28 12.85 3.37 18.57
C ALA A 28 14.27 3.71 18.07
N LYS A 29 15.02 2.69 17.63
CA LYS A 29 16.39 2.84 17.08
C LYS A 29 16.43 3.10 15.58
N ASN A 30 15.28 3.39 14.97
CA ASN A 30 15.18 3.59 13.53
C ASN A 30 15.28 5.09 13.18
N ASP A 31 16.34 5.46 12.44
CA ASP A 31 16.63 6.83 11.99
C ASP A 31 15.89 7.21 10.69
N LEU A 32 15.01 6.35 10.18
CA LEU A 32 14.23 6.63 8.98
C LEU A 32 13.36 7.88 9.15
N VAL A 33 13.39 8.73 8.12
CA VAL A 33 12.42 9.81 7.96
C VAL A 33 11.08 9.20 7.57
N ILE A 34 10.04 9.49 8.34
CA ILE A 34 8.68 9.00 8.07
C ILE A 34 7.80 10.15 7.61
N GLU A 35 7.07 9.91 6.54
CA GLU A 35 6.09 10.84 5.98
C GLU A 35 4.78 10.09 5.76
N VAL A 36 3.65 10.64 6.20
CA VAL A 36 2.32 10.05 6.00
C VAL A 36 1.51 10.98 5.11
N ARG A 37 0.88 10.43 4.06
CA ARG A 37 0.14 11.21 3.06
C ARG A 37 -1.12 10.51 2.60
N CYS A 38 -2.14 11.32 2.33
CA CYS A 38 -3.36 10.83 1.70
C CYS A 38 -3.11 10.53 0.22
N ALA A 39 -3.64 9.40 -0.27
CA ALA A 39 -3.46 8.95 -1.65
C ALA A 39 -3.97 9.94 -2.73
N SER A 40 -4.90 10.84 -2.39
CA SER A 40 -5.39 11.86 -3.33
C SER A 40 -4.48 13.08 -3.45
N GLU A 41 -3.50 13.24 -2.57
CA GLU A 41 -2.64 14.41 -2.55
C GLU A 41 -1.59 14.37 -3.67
N ARG A 42 -1.97 14.86 -4.85
CA ARG A 42 -1.08 15.03 -6.01
C ARG A 42 -0.18 13.79 -6.24
N PRO A 43 -0.73 12.64 -6.67
CA PRO A 43 0.02 11.38 -6.81
C PRO A 43 1.29 11.50 -7.66
N SER A 44 1.34 12.43 -8.61
CA SER A 44 2.53 12.68 -9.43
C SER A 44 3.76 13.11 -8.62
N THR A 45 3.57 13.72 -7.45
CA THR A 45 4.68 14.11 -6.57
C THR A 45 5.39 12.92 -5.95
N LEU A 46 4.76 11.74 -5.91
CA LEU A 46 5.41 10.49 -5.48
C LEU A 46 6.58 10.10 -6.39
N LEU A 47 6.61 10.60 -7.64
CA LEU A 47 7.72 10.36 -8.56
C LEU A 47 8.98 11.18 -8.25
N HIS A 48 8.88 12.17 -7.35
CA HIS A 48 10.02 13.02 -7.00
C HIS A 48 10.89 12.46 -5.87
N TYR A 49 10.46 11.36 -5.22
CA TYR A 49 11.28 10.71 -4.20
C TYR A 49 12.48 9.98 -4.83
N GLY A 50 13.57 9.94 -4.07
CA GLY A 50 14.80 9.29 -4.48
C GLY A 50 14.79 7.78 -4.31
N GLU A 51 15.85 7.16 -4.80
CA GLU A 51 16.13 5.73 -4.64
C GLU A 51 16.25 5.29 -3.17
N ASP A 52 16.58 6.20 -2.26
CA ASP A 52 16.66 5.96 -0.82
C ASP A 52 15.29 5.95 -0.12
N THR A 53 14.19 5.98 -0.87
CA THR A 53 12.83 6.02 -0.36
C THR A 53 12.05 4.72 -0.63
N VAL A 54 11.31 4.25 0.37
CA VAL A 54 10.29 3.20 0.21
C VAL A 54 8.90 3.85 0.23
N LEU A 55 8.12 3.64 -0.83
CA LEU A 55 6.69 3.99 -0.84
C LEU A 55 5.85 2.83 -0.29
N CYS A 56 5.18 3.05 0.81
CA CYS A 56 4.32 2.09 1.49
C CYS A 56 2.85 2.43 1.23
N PHE A 57 2.21 1.72 0.29
CA PHE A 57 0.80 1.94 -0.03
C PHE A 57 -0.10 1.07 0.84
N ILE A 58 -1.06 1.69 1.52
CA ILE A 58 -2.11 1.01 2.28
C ILE A 58 -3.42 1.34 1.57
N MET A 59 -4.01 0.35 0.90
CA MET A 59 -5.07 0.56 -0.09
C MET A 59 -6.32 -0.22 0.27
N GLN A 60 -7.42 0.51 0.47
CA GLN A 60 -8.72 -0.10 0.72
C GLN A 60 -9.44 -0.44 -0.58
N THR A 61 -10.02 -1.63 -0.64
CA THR A 61 -10.99 -2.04 -1.66
C THR A 61 -12.39 -2.00 -1.06
N VAL A 62 -13.31 -1.33 -1.74
CA VAL A 62 -14.72 -1.25 -1.36
C VAL A 62 -15.58 -2.10 -2.31
N GLU A 63 -16.91 -1.97 -2.22
CA GLU A 63 -17.85 -2.66 -3.09
C GLU A 63 -17.49 -2.53 -4.59
N ASN A 64 -17.84 -3.57 -5.35
CA ASN A 64 -17.58 -3.66 -6.78
C ASN A 64 -16.08 -3.59 -7.17
N ALA A 65 -15.20 -4.08 -6.29
CA ALA A 65 -13.74 -4.10 -6.50
C ALA A 65 -13.16 -2.70 -6.78
N ALA A 66 -13.80 -1.66 -6.26
CA ALA A 66 -13.42 -0.28 -6.48
C ALA A 66 -12.49 0.23 -5.36
N PRO A 67 -11.63 1.22 -5.64
CA PRO A 67 -10.93 1.94 -4.59
C PRO A 67 -11.86 2.91 -3.88
N THR A 68 -11.50 3.31 -2.67
CA THR A 68 -12.06 4.54 -2.05
C THR A 68 -11.78 5.77 -2.92
N GLU A 69 -12.49 6.88 -2.69
CA GLU A 69 -12.24 8.11 -3.45
C GLU A 69 -10.77 8.59 -3.35
N PRO A 70 -10.13 8.64 -2.16
CA PRO A 70 -8.71 8.96 -2.06
C PRO A 70 -7.82 7.96 -2.80
N GLY A 71 -8.05 6.66 -2.60
CA GLY A 71 -7.27 5.60 -3.24
C GLY A 71 -7.37 5.63 -4.76
N GLY A 72 -8.56 5.94 -5.29
CA GLY A 72 -8.84 5.96 -6.72
C GLY A 72 -8.02 7.02 -7.45
N THR A 73 -7.72 8.15 -6.81
CA THR A 73 -6.87 9.20 -7.40
C THR A 73 -5.45 8.70 -7.62
N CYS A 74 -4.87 8.00 -6.64
CA CYS A 74 -3.54 7.39 -6.76
C CYS A 74 -3.51 6.25 -7.78
N VAL A 75 -4.48 5.33 -7.70
CA VAL A 75 -4.56 4.16 -8.59
C VAL A 75 -4.70 4.60 -10.04
N ARG A 76 -5.60 5.55 -10.33
CA ARG A 76 -5.76 6.10 -11.69
C ARG A 76 -4.50 6.74 -12.23
N PHE A 77 -3.65 7.32 -11.37
CA PHE A 77 -2.37 7.89 -11.80
C PHE A 77 -1.44 6.78 -12.30
N PHE A 78 -1.11 5.80 -11.45
CA PHE A 78 -0.19 4.72 -11.83
C PHE A 78 -0.72 3.82 -12.95
N GLN A 79 -2.04 3.66 -13.07
CA GLN A 79 -2.65 2.86 -14.14
C GLN A 79 -2.65 3.52 -15.54
N ARG A 80 -2.21 4.77 -15.68
CA ARG A 80 -2.13 5.41 -17.01
C ARG A 80 -1.20 4.61 -17.92
N LYS A 81 -1.72 4.23 -19.10
CA LYS A 81 -0.98 3.47 -20.11
C LYS A 81 0.14 4.25 -20.77
N THR A 82 0.11 5.58 -20.68
CA THR A 82 1.12 6.49 -21.22
C THR A 82 2.40 6.55 -20.39
N HIS A 83 2.40 5.97 -19.19
CA HIS A 83 3.62 5.91 -18.39
C HIS A 83 4.64 4.96 -19.02
N PRO A 84 5.93 5.36 -19.05
CA PRO A 84 7.01 4.47 -19.47
C PRO A 84 7.17 3.32 -18.47
N THR A 85 7.74 2.20 -18.92
CA THR A 85 7.88 0.96 -18.13
C THR A 85 8.96 1.05 -17.04
N ASP A 86 9.75 2.11 -17.05
CA ASP A 86 10.83 2.40 -16.11
C ASP A 86 10.53 3.65 -15.27
N LEU A 87 9.26 4.07 -15.18
CA LEU A 87 8.84 5.28 -14.46
C LEU A 87 9.30 5.31 -13.00
N LEU A 88 9.35 4.16 -12.33
CA LEU A 88 9.68 4.05 -10.91
C LEU A 88 11.11 3.54 -10.75
N HIS A 89 11.92 4.34 -10.06
CA HIS A 89 13.30 3.98 -9.69
C HIS A 89 13.43 3.64 -8.20
N PHE A 90 12.36 3.79 -7.43
CA PHE A 90 12.33 3.57 -5.99
C PHE A 90 11.74 2.21 -5.60
N ALA A 91 11.89 1.87 -4.33
CA ALA A 91 11.32 0.67 -3.76
C ALA A 91 9.90 0.92 -3.23
N TYR A 92 9.06 -0.11 -3.18
CA TYR A 92 7.69 0.02 -2.72
C TYR A 92 7.19 -1.23 -1.98
N THR A 93 6.11 -1.08 -1.22
CA THR A 93 5.31 -2.18 -0.68
C THR A 93 3.83 -1.81 -0.73
N VAL A 94 2.96 -2.82 -0.73
CA VAL A 94 1.50 -2.62 -0.74
C VAL A 94 0.87 -3.51 0.34
N LEU A 95 0.01 -2.93 1.16
CA LEU A 95 -0.92 -3.62 2.04
C LEU A 95 -2.35 -3.37 1.53
N GLY A 96 -3.06 -4.45 1.19
CA GLY A 96 -4.46 -4.40 0.84
C GLY A 96 -5.35 -4.54 2.06
N LEU A 97 -6.36 -3.69 2.16
CA LEU A 97 -7.43 -3.80 3.14
C LEU A 97 -8.75 -4.04 2.39
N GLY A 98 -9.23 -5.26 2.46
CA GLY A 98 -10.48 -5.68 1.81
C GLY A 98 -11.50 -6.12 2.84
N ASP A 99 -12.74 -6.26 2.42
CA ASP A 99 -13.80 -6.85 3.23
C ASP A 99 -14.55 -7.86 2.37
N SER A 100 -14.38 -9.16 2.65
CA SER A 100 -15.08 -10.20 1.91
C SER A 100 -16.59 -10.23 2.19
N ASN A 101 -17.10 -9.50 3.19
CA ASN A 101 -18.56 -9.29 3.33
C ASN A 101 -19.15 -8.46 2.19
N LEU A 102 -18.33 -7.66 1.50
CA LEU A 102 -18.72 -6.85 0.34
C LEU A 102 -18.81 -7.68 -0.95
N LEU A 103 -18.42 -8.95 -0.91
CA LEU A 103 -18.54 -9.87 -2.04
C LEU A 103 -19.90 -10.59 -2.01
N LEU A 104 -20.38 -10.95 -3.20
CA LEU A 104 -21.67 -11.63 -3.38
C LEU A 104 -21.66 -13.04 -2.78
N ASP A 105 -20.54 -13.77 -2.89
CA ASP A 105 -20.38 -15.11 -2.32
C ASP A 105 -19.53 -15.03 -1.04
N ARG A 106 -20.17 -15.01 0.12
CA ARG A 106 -19.49 -14.87 1.42
C ARG A 106 -18.95 -16.17 2.00
N GLN A 107 -19.33 -17.33 1.44
CA GLN A 107 -18.99 -18.62 2.03
C GLN A 107 -17.63 -19.14 1.57
N THR A 108 -17.20 -18.79 0.36
CA THR A 108 -15.95 -19.29 -0.23
C THR A 108 -14.91 -18.22 -0.45
N THR A 109 -15.22 -16.95 -0.17
CA THR A 109 -14.31 -15.84 -0.42
C THR A 109 -13.34 -15.60 0.73
N THR A 110 -12.14 -15.16 0.36
CA THR A 110 -11.01 -14.93 1.26
C THR A 110 -10.47 -13.51 1.09
N ALA A 111 -9.49 -13.13 1.91
CA ALA A 111 -8.74 -11.88 1.76
C ALA A 111 -8.25 -11.64 0.33
N LYS A 112 -7.88 -12.70 -0.41
CA LYS A 112 -7.43 -12.59 -1.80
C LYS A 112 -8.52 -12.08 -2.73
N ASP A 113 -9.78 -12.40 -2.44
CA ASP A 113 -10.92 -12.15 -3.31
C ASP A 113 -11.54 -10.78 -3.06
N CYS A 114 -11.14 -10.05 -2.02
CA CYS A 114 -11.66 -8.72 -1.67
C CYS A 114 -10.62 -7.59 -1.78
N ASN A 115 -9.47 -7.83 -2.41
CA ASN A 115 -8.34 -6.88 -2.44
C ASN A 115 -7.84 -6.51 -3.86
N GLN A 116 -8.74 -6.42 -4.83
CA GLN A 116 -8.39 -6.18 -6.24
C GLN A 116 -7.62 -4.88 -6.45
N VAL A 117 -7.92 -3.83 -5.68
CA VAL A 117 -7.24 -2.53 -5.81
C VAL A 117 -5.75 -2.66 -5.47
N ALA A 118 -5.44 -3.30 -4.36
CA ALA A 118 -4.06 -3.51 -3.90
C ALA A 118 -3.29 -4.42 -4.86
N GLN A 119 -3.91 -5.51 -5.30
CA GLN A 119 -3.32 -6.44 -6.28
C GLN A 119 -3.01 -5.74 -7.61
N ALA A 120 -3.96 -4.95 -8.13
CA ALA A 120 -3.77 -4.22 -9.38
C ALA A 120 -2.70 -3.14 -9.26
N LEU A 121 -2.66 -2.41 -8.13
CA LEU A 121 -1.64 -1.41 -7.88
C LEU A 121 -0.25 -2.06 -7.78
N ASP A 122 -0.10 -3.11 -6.96
CA ASP A 122 1.16 -3.83 -6.79
C ASP A 122 1.71 -4.36 -8.13
N ALA A 123 0.87 -5.01 -8.93
CA ALA A 123 1.25 -5.48 -10.26
C ALA A 123 1.67 -4.33 -11.18
N ARG A 124 0.96 -3.20 -11.12
CA ARG A 124 1.27 -2.03 -11.94
C ARG A 124 2.57 -1.35 -11.52
N LEU A 125 2.84 -1.20 -10.23
CA LEU A 125 4.09 -0.63 -9.74
C LEU A 125 5.31 -1.47 -10.18
N ALA A 126 5.23 -2.80 -10.12
CA ALA A 126 6.26 -3.68 -10.67
C ALA A 126 6.44 -3.48 -12.19
N ALA A 127 5.35 -3.39 -12.95
CA ALA A 127 5.39 -3.18 -14.40
C ALA A 127 5.92 -1.79 -14.80
N LEU A 128 6.01 -0.85 -13.86
CA LEU A 128 6.58 0.47 -14.03
C LEU A 128 8.04 0.57 -13.55
N GLY A 129 8.68 -0.58 -13.26
CA GLY A 129 10.09 -0.63 -12.86
C GLY A 129 10.32 -0.60 -11.34
N GLY A 130 9.26 -0.49 -10.55
CA GLY A 130 9.35 -0.44 -9.10
C GLY A 130 9.90 -1.75 -8.51
N ARG A 131 10.73 -1.65 -7.48
CA ARG A 131 11.26 -2.80 -6.74
C ARG A 131 10.40 -3.07 -5.50
N ARG A 132 9.78 -4.25 -5.39
CA ARG A 132 9.12 -4.65 -4.13
C ARG A 132 10.16 -4.74 -3.01
N TRP A 133 10.00 -3.90 -1.99
CA TRP A 133 10.81 -3.88 -0.77
C TRP A 133 10.34 -4.95 0.21
N TYR A 134 9.03 -5.04 0.41
CA TYR A 134 8.38 -6.01 1.28
C TYR A 134 7.18 -6.62 0.53
N PRO A 135 6.80 -7.88 0.80
CA PRO A 135 5.75 -8.56 0.05
C PRO A 135 4.39 -7.84 0.16
N LEU A 136 3.61 -7.95 -0.92
CA LEU A 136 2.19 -7.65 -0.91
C LEU A 136 1.50 -8.55 0.12
N VAL A 137 0.73 -7.95 1.02
CA VAL A 137 -0.17 -8.66 1.93
C VAL A 137 -1.58 -8.14 1.75
N LEU A 138 -2.55 -9.03 1.91
CA LEU A 138 -3.97 -8.77 1.73
C LEU A 138 -4.65 -9.11 3.05
N ALA A 139 -5.25 -8.13 3.70
CA ALA A 139 -6.00 -8.30 4.93
C ALA A 139 -7.51 -8.31 4.64
N ASP A 140 -8.27 -8.97 5.51
CA ASP A 140 -9.72 -9.06 5.43
C ASP A 140 -10.39 -8.53 6.70
N GLU A 141 -11.21 -7.50 6.56
CA GLU A 141 -11.97 -6.90 7.66
C GLU A 141 -12.93 -7.92 8.28
N ARG A 142 -13.49 -8.83 7.47
CA ARG A 142 -14.37 -9.90 7.96
C ARG A 142 -13.68 -10.80 8.99
N THR A 143 -12.37 -11.03 8.84
CA THR A 143 -11.59 -11.86 9.78
C THR A 143 -10.92 -11.04 10.87
N GLY A 144 -11.18 -9.73 10.95
CA GLY A 144 -10.61 -8.86 11.96
C GLY A 144 -9.22 -8.34 11.64
N LEU A 145 -8.81 -8.32 10.36
CA LEU A 145 -7.53 -7.78 9.90
C LEU A 145 -6.31 -8.46 10.54
N GLU A 146 -6.39 -9.78 10.78
CA GLU A 146 -5.35 -10.58 11.44
C GLU A 146 -3.97 -10.48 10.76
N GLU A 147 -3.93 -10.14 9.47
CA GLU A 147 -2.70 -9.99 8.69
C GLU A 147 -1.96 -8.66 8.94
N VAL A 148 -2.63 -7.64 9.50
CA VAL A 148 -2.06 -6.29 9.66
C VAL A 148 -0.90 -6.28 10.65
N GLU A 149 -1.10 -6.81 11.87
CA GLU A 149 -0.05 -6.78 12.90
C GLU A 149 1.22 -7.56 12.48
N PRO A 150 1.14 -8.81 12.00
CA PRO A 150 2.32 -9.51 11.48
C PRO A 150 2.99 -8.78 10.32
N TRP A 151 2.21 -8.12 9.46
CA TRP A 151 2.76 -7.34 8.36
C TRP A 151 3.55 -6.12 8.84
N ILE A 152 3.03 -5.37 9.83
CA ILE A 152 3.72 -4.21 10.41
C ILE A 152 5.05 -4.64 11.03
N GLN A 153 5.04 -5.68 11.86
CA GLN A 153 6.25 -6.19 12.51
C GLN A 153 7.30 -6.64 11.49
N GLY A 154 6.89 -7.42 10.49
CA GLY A 154 7.80 -7.89 9.45
C GLY A 154 8.29 -6.76 8.53
N PHE A 155 7.44 -5.77 8.21
CA PHE A 155 7.84 -4.59 7.44
C PHE A 155 8.94 -3.81 8.17
N TRP A 156 8.77 -3.53 9.47
CA TRP A 156 9.79 -2.83 10.24
C TRP A 156 11.07 -3.63 10.42
N ALA A 157 10.97 -4.95 10.54
CA ALA A 157 12.14 -5.83 10.62
C ALA A 157 13.04 -5.78 9.37
N THR A 158 12.52 -5.33 8.22
CA THR A 158 13.35 -5.14 7.00
C THR A 158 14.32 -3.96 7.08
N PHE A 159 14.20 -3.10 8.09
CA PHE A 159 15.01 -1.91 8.28
C PHE A 159 15.93 -1.98 9.51
N LEU A 160 16.01 -3.14 10.17
CA LEU A 160 16.90 -3.41 11.30
C LEU A 160 18.22 -4.02 10.81
#